data_AF-A0AAE3GAJ0-F1
#
_entry.id   AF-A0AAE3GAJ0-F1
#
_cell.length_a   1.000
_cell.length_b   1.000
_cell.length_c   1.000
_cell.angle_alpha   90.00
_cell.angle_beta   90.00
_cell.angle_gamma   90.00
#
_symmetry.space_group_name_H-M   'P 1'
#
loop_
_entity.id
_entity.type
_entity.pdbx_description
1 polymer ?
#
loop_
_entity_poly.entity_id
_entity_poly.type
_entity_poly.pdbx_seq_one_letter_code
_entity_poly.pdbx_strand_id
1 'polypeptide(L)'
;MLNRLVGADDASALMTGLREAAGAELVSLGPVLGLAQLRRGEIDRDSYVRAWGHRCPDEFEISAPRPVEDPDWLDRQLDRAAARARTRERARSEFARGFWVLRAFVVRAGELTGRGDDLFLLSIDEILAVLGGDEAPLASVPSRRARYERYRALPPYPTLIRGRFDPQRWAADPHRRTDRYDATAAHGGRWPRRSPAFPARWAWSRAPPGWCPQWMRRRRCRRARSW
;
A
#
# COMPACT_ATOMS: atom_id res chain seq x y z
N MET A 1 -13.75 -25.76 -1.96
CA MET A 1 -15.13 -25.22 -2.07
C MET A 1 -15.14 -23.84 -2.74
N LEU A 2 -14.34 -22.87 -2.27
CA LEU A 2 -14.15 -21.55 -2.94
C LEU A 2 -13.65 -21.64 -4.40
N ASN A 3 -12.72 -22.55 -4.71
CA ASN A 3 -12.29 -22.79 -6.09
C ASN A 3 -13.42 -23.17 -7.05
N ARG A 4 -14.45 -23.87 -6.57
CA ARG A 4 -15.60 -24.28 -7.41
C ARG A 4 -16.59 -23.14 -7.63
N LEU A 5 -16.55 -22.09 -6.82
CA LEU A 5 -17.54 -21.00 -6.85
C LEU A 5 -17.03 -19.76 -7.59
N VAL A 6 -15.74 -19.43 -7.47
CA VAL A 6 -15.14 -18.23 -8.09
C VAL A 6 -13.99 -18.56 -9.05
N GLY A 7 -13.50 -19.80 -9.08
CA GLY A 7 -12.29 -20.15 -9.84
C GLY A 7 -11.02 -19.81 -9.05
N ALA A 8 -9.91 -20.49 -9.38
CA ALA A 8 -8.68 -20.42 -8.58
C ALA A 8 -8.03 -19.04 -8.57
N ASP A 9 -8.08 -18.31 -9.68
CA ASP A 9 -7.45 -17.01 -9.80
C ASP A 9 -8.23 -15.92 -9.05
N ASP A 10 -9.56 -15.95 -9.10
CA ASP A 10 -10.41 -15.03 -8.31
C ASP A 10 -10.43 -15.44 -6.83
N ALA A 11 -10.34 -16.73 -6.50
CA ALA A 11 -10.13 -17.17 -5.13
C ALA A 11 -8.80 -16.65 -4.57
N SER A 12 -7.74 -16.62 -5.40
CA SER A 12 -6.43 -16.09 -5.01
C SER A 12 -6.42 -14.56 -4.92
N ALA A 13 -7.06 -13.86 -5.87
CA ALA A 13 -7.23 -12.41 -5.85
C ALA A 13 -8.14 -11.92 -4.70
N LEU A 14 -9.13 -12.71 -4.29
CA LEU A 14 -9.97 -12.48 -3.11
C LEU A 14 -9.19 -12.68 -1.79
N MET A 15 -8.08 -13.42 -1.82
CA MET A 15 -7.25 -13.68 -0.64
C MET A 15 -6.09 -12.68 -0.48
N THR A 16 -5.72 -11.93 -1.51
CA THR A 16 -4.54 -11.04 -1.49
C THR A 16 -4.84 -9.60 -1.06
N GLY A 17 -6.12 -9.20 -0.96
CA GLY A 17 -6.49 -7.79 -0.75
C GLY A 17 -6.57 -7.29 0.70
N LEU A 18 -7.03 -8.10 1.66
CA LEU A 18 -7.31 -7.60 3.03
C LEU A 18 -7.42 -8.72 4.07
N ARG A 19 -6.29 -9.15 4.64
CA ARG A 19 -6.28 -9.77 5.98
C ARG A 19 -4.96 -9.47 6.66
N GLU A 20 -4.99 -8.71 7.76
CA GLU A 20 -4.51 -9.30 9.00
C GLU A 20 -5.62 -10.25 9.47
N ALA A 21 -5.53 -11.49 9.04
CA ALA A 21 -5.77 -12.57 9.99
C ALA A 21 -4.47 -13.33 10.01
N ALA A 22 -4.01 -13.68 11.20
CA ALA A 22 -2.89 -14.57 11.41
C ALA A 22 -2.82 -15.64 10.30
N GLY A 23 -1.76 -15.59 9.48
CA GLY A 23 -1.35 -16.71 8.62
C GLY A 23 -1.34 -16.53 7.09
N ALA A 24 -1.76 -15.40 6.50
CA ALA A 24 -1.58 -15.17 5.05
C ALA A 24 -0.59 -14.03 4.80
N GLU A 25 0.69 -14.38 4.84
CA GLU A 25 1.81 -13.47 4.54
C GLU A 25 1.66 -12.89 3.13
N LEU A 26 1.87 -11.58 2.97
CA LEU A 26 1.98 -10.95 1.65
C LEU A 26 3.26 -11.47 1.00
N VAL A 27 3.19 -12.64 0.36
CA VAL A 27 4.35 -13.36 -0.20
C VAL A 27 5.15 -12.48 -1.17
N SER A 28 4.47 -11.58 -1.89
CA SER A 28 5.11 -10.58 -2.78
C SER A 28 5.98 -9.56 -2.03
N LEU A 29 5.69 -9.29 -0.76
CA LEU A 29 6.49 -8.45 0.12
C LEU A 29 7.54 -9.25 0.90
N GLY A 30 7.67 -10.55 0.67
CA GLY A 30 8.62 -11.43 1.35
C GLY A 30 10.05 -10.85 1.48
N PRO A 31 10.67 -10.31 0.43
CA PRO A 31 12.00 -9.68 0.55
C PRO A 31 12.04 -8.50 1.54
N VAL A 32 11.01 -7.65 1.54
CA VAL A 32 10.95 -6.47 2.43
C VAL A 32 10.65 -6.88 3.87
N LEU A 33 9.71 -7.81 4.07
CA LEU A 33 9.37 -8.36 5.38
C LEU A 33 10.55 -9.16 5.96
N GLY A 34 11.24 -9.93 5.13
CA GLY A 34 12.45 -10.66 5.49
C GLY A 34 13.58 -9.74 5.96
N LEU A 35 13.79 -8.58 5.32
CA LEU A 35 14.78 -7.60 5.83
C LEU A 35 14.40 -7.08 7.22
N ALA A 36 13.11 -6.91 7.49
CA ALA A 36 12.64 -6.49 8.80
C ALA A 36 12.80 -7.59 9.86
N GLN A 37 12.51 -8.85 9.52
CA GLN A 37 12.73 -10.02 10.37
C GLN A 37 14.23 -10.20 10.68
N LEU A 38 15.10 -10.09 9.67
CA LEU A 38 16.55 -10.15 9.81
C LEU A 38 17.07 -9.06 10.75
N ARG A 39 16.59 -7.82 10.58
CA ARG A 39 16.93 -6.70 11.47
C ARG A 39 16.50 -6.95 12.92
N ARG A 40 15.38 -7.64 13.14
CA ARG A 40 14.88 -8.02 14.47
C ARG A 40 15.58 -9.26 15.05
N GLY A 41 16.41 -9.95 14.26
CA GLY A 41 17.06 -11.20 14.67
C GLY A 41 16.12 -12.41 14.65
N GLU A 42 14.97 -12.30 13.98
CA GLU A 42 13.99 -13.40 13.86
C GLU A 42 14.43 -14.45 12.83
N ILE A 43 15.26 -14.03 11.86
CA ILE A 43 15.92 -14.90 10.88
C ILE A 43 17.40 -14.51 10.79
N ASP A 44 18.26 -15.47 10.45
CA ASP A 44 19.68 -15.23 10.18
C ASP A 44 19.92 -14.81 8.72
N ARG A 45 21.14 -14.32 8.44
CA ARG A 45 21.55 -13.85 7.10
C ARG A 45 21.44 -14.96 6.05
N ASP A 46 21.86 -16.18 6.36
CA ASP A 46 21.85 -17.28 5.39
C ASP A 46 20.42 -17.69 5.06
N SER A 47 19.53 -17.69 6.05
CA SER A 47 18.10 -17.94 5.85
C SER A 47 17.46 -16.89 4.95
N TYR A 48 17.77 -15.60 5.14
CA TYR A 48 17.30 -14.54 4.25
C TYR A 48 17.84 -14.70 2.82
N VAL A 49 19.14 -14.97 2.67
CA VAL A 49 19.80 -15.13 1.38
C VAL A 49 19.27 -16.34 0.61
N ARG A 50 19.08 -17.49 1.29
CA ARG A 50 18.48 -18.69 0.66
C ARG A 50 17.08 -18.41 0.12
N ALA A 51 16.26 -17.69 0.89
CA ALA A 51 14.88 -17.41 0.53
C ALA A 51 14.75 -16.32 -0.55
N TRP A 52 15.58 -15.27 -0.51
CA TRP A 52 15.36 -14.06 -1.33
C TRP A 52 16.62 -13.48 -2.00
N GLY A 53 17.81 -14.06 -1.83
CA GLY A 53 19.05 -13.55 -2.43
C GLY A 53 19.08 -13.52 -3.96
N HIS A 54 18.17 -14.27 -4.60
CA HIS A 54 17.97 -14.29 -6.05
C HIS A 54 17.01 -13.21 -6.56
N ARG A 55 16.29 -12.51 -5.67
CA ARG A 55 15.29 -11.49 -6.05
C ARG A 55 15.97 -10.16 -6.36
N CYS A 56 15.91 -9.73 -7.61
CA CYS A 56 16.44 -8.44 -8.05
C CYS A 56 15.71 -7.92 -9.30
N PRO A 57 15.86 -6.63 -9.66
CA PRO A 57 15.25 -6.08 -10.88
C PRO A 57 15.60 -6.87 -12.15
N ASP A 58 16.81 -7.40 -12.21
CA ASP A 58 17.35 -8.13 -13.36
C ASP A 58 17.32 -9.66 -13.15
N GLU A 59 16.39 -10.18 -12.33
CA GLU A 59 16.37 -11.60 -11.92
C GLU A 59 16.28 -12.60 -13.11
N PHE A 60 15.76 -12.14 -14.25
CA PHE A 60 15.66 -12.92 -15.49
C PHE A 60 16.84 -12.75 -16.46
N GLU A 61 17.75 -11.79 -16.21
CA GLU A 61 18.97 -11.62 -17.01
C GLU A 61 20.06 -12.55 -16.46
N ILE A 62 20.41 -13.58 -17.23
CA ILE A 62 21.36 -14.61 -16.79
C ILE A 62 22.78 -14.04 -16.69
N SER A 63 23.12 -13.05 -17.53
CA SER A 63 24.46 -12.43 -17.52
C SER A 63 24.65 -11.37 -16.44
N ALA A 64 23.58 -10.97 -15.74
CA ALA A 64 23.65 -9.99 -14.67
C ALA A 64 24.11 -10.65 -13.35
N PRO A 65 25.10 -10.05 -12.65
CA PRO A 65 25.57 -10.57 -11.36
C PRO A 65 24.43 -10.60 -10.34
N ARG A 66 24.33 -11.68 -9.57
CA ARG A 66 23.30 -11.79 -8.53
C ARG A 66 23.68 -10.92 -7.33
N PRO A 67 22.69 -10.34 -6.62
CA PRO A 67 22.99 -9.52 -5.45
C PRO A 67 23.76 -10.26 -4.35
N VAL A 68 23.51 -11.57 -4.20
CA VAL A 68 24.23 -12.44 -3.25
C VAL A 68 25.71 -12.62 -3.58
N GLU A 69 26.15 -12.37 -4.82
CA GLU A 69 27.56 -12.45 -5.21
C GLU A 69 28.39 -11.29 -4.63
N ASP A 70 27.73 -10.22 -4.17
CA ASP A 70 28.35 -9.10 -3.49
C ASP A 70 28.18 -9.25 -1.96
N PRO A 71 29.29 -9.44 -1.20
CA PRO A 71 29.23 -9.70 0.23
C PRO A 71 28.62 -8.53 1.04
N ASP A 72 28.72 -7.30 0.53
CA ASP A 72 28.25 -6.10 1.22
C ASP A 72 26.80 -5.75 0.83
N TRP A 73 26.20 -6.49 -0.11
CA TRP A 73 24.86 -6.17 -0.61
C TRP A 73 23.81 -6.14 0.50
N LEU A 74 23.78 -7.16 1.36
CA LEU A 74 22.76 -7.30 2.38
C LEU A 74 22.86 -6.19 3.43
N ASP A 75 24.07 -5.81 3.81
CA ASP A 75 24.32 -4.72 4.75
C ASP A 75 23.85 -3.39 4.17
N ARG A 76 24.13 -3.12 2.89
CA ARG A 76 23.59 -1.94 2.20
C ARG A 76 22.06 -1.94 2.11
N GLN A 77 21.41 -3.11 1.99
CA GLN A 77 19.95 -3.19 2.03
C GLN A 77 19.41 -2.83 3.42
N LEU A 78 20.02 -3.36 4.48
CA LEU A 78 19.65 -3.06 5.87
C LEU A 78 19.84 -1.57 6.18
N ASP A 79 20.95 -0.98 5.75
CA ASP A 79 21.23 0.45 5.94
C ASP A 79 20.22 1.34 5.21
N ARG A 80 19.90 1.01 3.95
CA ARG A 80 18.88 1.73 3.17
C ARG A 80 17.51 1.62 3.81
N ALA A 81 17.12 0.42 4.26
CA ALA A 81 15.85 0.22 4.96
C ALA A 81 15.79 1.03 6.26
N ALA A 82 16.88 1.03 7.04
CA ALA A 82 17.00 1.81 8.26
C ALA A 82 16.92 3.32 8.00
N ALA A 83 17.62 3.82 6.97
CA ALA A 83 17.59 5.21 6.58
C ALA A 83 16.19 5.65 6.16
N ARG A 84 15.49 4.87 5.33
CA ARG A 84 14.11 5.13 4.93
C ARG A 84 13.15 5.15 6.13
N ALA A 85 13.29 4.20 7.06
CA ALA A 85 12.49 4.16 8.26
C ALA A 85 12.70 5.41 9.13
N ARG A 86 13.95 5.83 9.34
CA ARG A 86 14.29 7.06 10.08
C ARG A 86 13.73 8.30 9.40
N THR A 87 13.86 8.43 8.08
CA THR A 87 13.34 9.58 7.34
C THR A 87 11.80 9.66 7.42
N ARG A 88 11.11 8.53 7.28
CA ARG A 88 9.66 8.45 7.44
C ARG A 88 9.24 8.87 8.85
N GLU A 89 9.94 8.38 9.88
CA GLU A 89 9.59 8.69 11.26
C GLU A 89 9.89 10.14 11.64
N ARG A 90 10.99 10.70 11.11
CA ARG A 90 11.27 12.14 11.23
C ARG A 90 10.16 12.96 10.59
N ALA A 91 9.78 12.66 9.33
CA ALA A 91 8.71 13.37 8.64
C ALA A 91 7.37 13.28 9.39
N ARG A 92 7.03 12.09 9.93
CA ARG A 92 5.85 11.90 10.78
C ARG A 92 5.91 12.76 12.05
N SER A 93 7.08 12.84 12.67
CA SER A 93 7.30 13.66 13.87
C SER A 93 7.16 15.14 13.56
N GLU A 94 7.77 15.64 12.48
CA GLU A 94 7.61 17.05 12.05
C GLU A 94 6.15 17.39 11.76
N PHE A 95 5.44 16.51 11.05
CA PHE A 95 4.03 16.67 10.75
C PHE A 95 3.18 16.73 12.04
N ALA A 96 3.40 15.79 12.97
CA ALA A 96 2.71 15.78 14.26
C ALA A 96 2.98 17.05 15.07
N ARG A 97 4.21 17.59 15.03
CA ARG A 97 4.54 18.87 15.68
C ARG A 97 3.73 20.05 15.13
N GLY A 98 3.52 20.10 13.81
CA GLY A 98 2.64 21.11 13.20
C GLY A 98 1.21 21.05 13.72
N PHE A 99 0.64 19.85 13.82
CA PHE A 99 -0.70 19.64 14.39
C PHE A 99 -0.78 19.96 15.88
N TRP A 100 0.32 19.79 16.62
CA TRP A 100 0.35 20.16 18.04
C TRP A 100 0.22 21.67 18.24
N VAL A 101 0.89 22.48 17.41
CA VAL A 101 0.74 23.95 17.43
C VAL A 101 -0.69 24.36 17.09
N LEU A 102 -1.29 23.77 16.05
CA LEU A 102 -2.69 24.04 15.70
C LEU A 102 -3.64 23.66 16.84
N ARG A 103 -3.43 22.50 17.47
CA ARG A 103 -4.21 22.08 18.64
C ARG A 103 -4.08 23.09 19.80
N ALA A 104 -2.86 23.50 20.13
CA ALA A 104 -2.61 24.46 21.19
C ALA A 104 -3.30 25.81 20.92
N PHE A 105 -3.28 26.26 19.66
CA PHE A 105 -4.03 27.45 19.21
C PHE A 105 -5.54 27.30 19.47
N VAL A 106 -6.16 26.19 19.04
CA VAL A 106 -7.61 25.99 19.22
C VAL A 106 -7.99 25.88 20.70
N VAL A 107 -7.20 25.17 21.51
CA VAL A 107 -7.41 25.10 22.97
C VAL A 107 -7.38 26.50 23.57
N ARG A 108 -6.35 27.29 23.24
CA ARG A 108 -6.21 28.64 23.78
C ARG A 108 -7.32 29.57 23.32
N ALA A 109 -7.75 29.47 22.07
CA ALA A 109 -8.89 30.22 21.57
C ALA A 109 -10.18 29.84 22.33
N GLY A 110 -10.35 28.55 22.66
CA GLY A 110 -11.51 28.06 23.40
C GLY A 110 -11.56 28.62 24.82
N GLU A 111 -10.41 28.73 25.48
CA GLU A 111 -10.26 29.40 26.78
C GLU A 111 -10.58 30.90 26.70
N LEU A 112 -9.99 31.61 25.74
CA LEU A 112 -10.16 33.06 25.61
C LEU A 112 -11.59 33.49 25.28
N THR A 113 -12.33 32.65 24.57
CA THR A 113 -13.71 32.90 24.14
C THR A 113 -14.75 32.32 25.11
N GLY A 114 -14.32 31.54 26.11
CA GLY A 114 -15.21 30.82 27.01
C GLY A 114 -16.01 29.69 26.35
N ARG A 115 -15.63 29.26 25.14
CA ARG A 115 -16.33 28.21 24.35
C ARG A 115 -15.69 26.84 24.45
N GLY A 116 -14.49 26.74 25.01
CA GLY A 116 -13.80 25.47 25.21
C GLY A 116 -13.69 24.64 23.93
N ASP A 117 -14.10 23.37 24.01
CA ASP A 117 -13.96 22.40 22.93
C ASP A 117 -14.88 22.63 21.72
N ASP A 118 -15.85 23.54 21.80
CA ASP A 118 -16.74 23.86 20.68
C ASP A 118 -15.95 24.39 19.46
N LEU A 119 -14.81 25.04 19.69
CA LEU A 119 -13.97 25.56 18.60
C LEU A 119 -13.34 24.44 17.75
N PHE A 120 -13.20 23.21 18.26
CA PHE A 120 -12.75 22.09 17.43
C PHE A 120 -13.75 21.68 16.35
N LEU A 121 -15.00 22.16 16.44
CA LEU A 121 -16.04 21.94 15.44
C LEU A 121 -16.13 23.10 14.43
N LEU A 122 -15.25 24.09 14.51
CA LEU A 122 -15.18 25.23 13.60
C LEU A 122 -13.99 25.14 12.64
N SER A 123 -14.11 25.80 11.49
CA SER A 123 -12.99 26.02 10.57
C SER A 123 -12.04 27.08 11.13
N ILE A 124 -10.83 27.18 10.58
CA ILE A 124 -9.87 28.21 11.01
C ILE A 124 -10.44 29.64 10.86
N ASP A 125 -11.12 29.92 9.74
CA ASP A 125 -11.71 31.24 9.48
C ASP A 125 -12.84 31.56 10.47
N GLU A 126 -13.65 30.56 10.81
CA GLU A 126 -14.71 30.68 11.82
C GLU A 126 -14.15 30.91 13.21
N ILE A 127 -13.05 30.24 13.58
CA ILE A 127 -12.35 30.47 14.85
C ILE A 127 -11.80 31.90 14.90
N LEU A 128 -11.22 32.40 13.81
CA LEU A 128 -10.72 33.76 13.73
C LEU A 128 -11.85 34.80 13.85
N ALA A 129 -13.01 34.54 13.25
CA ALA A 129 -14.19 35.40 13.39
C ALA A 129 -14.68 35.46 14.85
N VAL A 130 -14.76 34.31 15.53
CA VAL A 130 -15.14 34.22 16.95
C VAL A 130 -14.13 34.95 17.84
N LEU A 131 -12.83 34.81 17.57
CA LEU A 131 -11.79 35.59 18.25
C LEU A 131 -11.91 37.09 18.00
N GLY A 132 -12.44 37.49 16.85
CA GLY A 132 -12.80 38.87 16.51
C GLY A 132 -14.12 39.36 17.13
N GLY A 133 -14.84 38.51 17.87
CA GLY A 133 -16.09 38.83 18.54
C GLY A 133 -17.37 38.46 17.77
N ASP A 134 -17.25 37.87 16.57
CA ASP A 134 -18.42 37.38 15.82
C ASP A 134 -18.82 35.98 16.29
N GLU A 135 -19.96 35.89 16.97
CA GLU A 135 -20.48 34.63 17.49
C GLU A 135 -21.33 33.83 16.49
N ALA A 136 -21.63 34.38 15.31
CA ALA A 136 -22.48 33.72 14.31
C ALA A 136 -22.03 32.29 13.93
N PRO A 137 -20.71 31.99 13.80
CA PRO A 137 -20.26 30.62 13.49
C PRO A 137 -20.67 29.56 14.51
N LEU A 138 -20.88 29.96 15.78
CA LEU A 138 -21.18 29.06 16.89
C LEU A 138 -22.57 28.40 16.73
N ALA A 139 -23.48 29.03 15.98
CA ALA A 139 -24.78 28.44 15.64
C ALA A 139 -24.66 27.10 14.89
N SER A 140 -23.54 26.85 14.20
CA SER A 140 -23.31 25.60 13.46
C SER A 140 -22.85 24.44 14.34
N VAL A 141 -22.30 24.73 15.54
CA VAL A 141 -21.62 23.76 16.41
C VAL A 141 -22.51 22.56 16.78
N PRO A 142 -23.78 22.72 17.22
CA PRO A 142 -24.62 21.58 17.58
C PRO A 142 -24.82 20.59 16.41
N SER A 143 -25.04 21.11 15.20
CA SER A 143 -25.25 20.29 14.01
C SER A 143 -23.97 19.51 13.61
N ARG A 144 -22.80 20.14 13.77
CA ARG A 144 -21.49 19.54 13.48
C ARG A 144 -21.12 18.49 14.52
N ARG A 145 -21.41 18.74 15.80
CA ARG A 145 -21.27 17.76 16.89
C ARG A 145 -22.08 16.50 16.61
N ALA A 146 -23.36 16.67 16.31
CA ALA A 146 -24.25 15.55 15.98
C ALA A 146 -23.80 14.80 14.71
N ARG A 147 -23.18 15.47 13.73
CA ARG A 147 -22.59 14.81 12.55
C ARG A 147 -21.33 14.03 12.90
N TYR A 148 -20.43 14.62 13.70
CA TYR A 148 -19.22 13.97 14.17
C TYR A 148 -19.54 12.70 14.96
N GLU A 149 -20.46 12.77 15.92
CA GLU A 149 -20.88 11.61 16.73
C GLU A 149 -21.49 10.51 15.86
N ARG A 150 -22.35 10.87 14.90
CA ARG A 150 -22.91 9.92 13.93
C ARG A 150 -21.85 9.21 13.11
N TYR A 151 -20.86 9.93 12.59
CA TYR A 151 -19.79 9.31 11.79
C TYR A 151 -18.82 8.50 12.64
N ARG A 152 -18.54 8.94 13.86
CA ARG A 152 -17.69 8.21 14.81
C ARG A 152 -18.29 6.85 15.19
N ALA A 153 -19.62 6.72 15.16
CA ALA A 153 -20.32 5.47 15.44
C ALA A 153 -20.31 4.46 14.26
N LEU A 154 -19.84 4.87 13.08
CA LEU A 154 -19.80 3.99 11.90
C LEU A 154 -18.61 3.02 11.95
N PRO A 155 -18.73 1.83 11.31
CA PRO A 155 -17.60 0.93 11.15
C PRO A 155 -16.50 1.55 10.27
N PRO A 156 -15.24 1.05 10.36
CA PRO A 156 -14.14 1.52 9.52
C PRO A 156 -14.48 1.47 8.04
N TYR A 157 -14.29 2.59 7.35
CA TYR A 157 -14.64 2.74 5.94
C TYR A 157 -13.84 1.80 5.03
N PRO A 158 -14.37 1.50 3.83
CA PRO A 158 -13.68 0.60 2.92
C PRO A 158 -12.38 1.22 2.41
N THR A 159 -11.39 0.37 2.16
CA THR A 159 -10.04 0.80 1.74
C THR A 159 -10.05 1.62 0.45
N LEU A 160 -10.93 1.29 -0.49
CA LEU A 160 -11.12 2.05 -1.73
C LEU A 160 -12.57 2.54 -1.84
N ILE A 161 -12.76 3.84 -2.01
CA ILE A 161 -14.08 4.44 -2.29
C ILE A 161 -14.03 5.08 -3.68
N ARG A 162 -14.86 4.57 -4.60
CA ARG A 162 -15.02 5.11 -5.95
C ARG A 162 -16.43 5.67 -6.14
N GLY A 163 -16.51 6.97 -6.42
CA GLY A 163 -17.76 7.67 -6.69
C GLY A 163 -18.47 8.18 -5.43
N ARG A 164 -19.75 8.54 -5.57
CA ARG A 164 -20.56 9.07 -4.47
C ARG A 164 -20.75 8.01 -3.39
N PHE A 165 -20.33 8.32 -2.16
CA PHE A 165 -20.40 7.42 -1.02
C PHE A 165 -21.32 7.98 0.06
N ASP A 166 -22.32 7.18 0.43
CA ASP A 166 -23.16 7.42 1.60
C ASP A 166 -22.70 6.47 2.73
N PRO A 167 -22.00 6.99 3.76
CA PRO A 167 -21.47 6.15 4.82
C PRO A 167 -22.54 5.43 5.64
N GLN A 168 -23.71 6.04 5.82
CA GLN A 168 -24.77 5.49 6.66
C GLN A 168 -25.47 4.35 5.92
N ARG A 169 -25.77 4.55 4.63
CA ARG A 169 -26.33 3.50 3.78
C ARG A 169 -25.37 2.33 3.62
N TRP A 170 -24.09 2.60 3.42
CA TRP A 170 -23.06 1.56 3.35
C TRP A 170 -22.93 0.80 4.68
N ALA A 171 -22.95 1.48 5.83
CA ALA A 171 -22.85 0.81 7.12
C ALA A 171 -24.07 -0.05 7.46
N ALA A 172 -25.27 0.37 7.02
CA ALA A 172 -26.52 -0.37 7.23
C ALA A 172 -26.62 -1.64 6.38
N ASP A 173 -25.84 -1.77 5.31
CA ASP A 173 -25.84 -2.97 4.46
C ASP A 173 -25.17 -4.15 5.19
N PRO A 174 -25.90 -5.25 5.46
CA PRO A 174 -25.34 -6.46 6.07
C PRO A 174 -24.29 -7.14 5.19
N HIS A 175 -24.33 -6.91 3.87
CA HIS A 175 -23.40 -7.46 2.88
C HIS A 175 -22.33 -6.45 2.44
N ARG A 176 -22.15 -5.36 3.20
CA ARG A 176 -21.16 -4.33 2.88
C ARG A 176 -19.75 -4.91 2.78
N ARG A 177 -19.02 -4.46 1.77
CA ARG A 177 -17.60 -4.76 1.61
C ARG A 177 -16.76 -3.71 2.34
N THR A 178 -15.69 -4.17 2.99
CA THR A 178 -14.70 -3.34 3.69
C THR A 178 -13.42 -3.12 2.88
N ASP A 179 -13.25 -3.80 1.75
CA ASP A 179 -12.11 -3.60 0.86
C ASP A 179 -12.37 -2.54 -0.20
N ARG A 180 -13.60 -2.48 -0.71
CA ARG A 180 -13.98 -1.53 -1.75
C ARG A 180 -15.45 -1.16 -1.73
N TYR A 181 -15.71 0.08 -2.09
CA TYR A 181 -17.01 0.59 -2.48
C TYR A 181 -16.90 1.23 -3.88
N ASP A 182 -17.84 0.91 -4.76
CA ASP A 182 -17.93 1.50 -6.09
C ASP A 182 -19.39 1.86 -6.40
N ALA A 183 -19.65 3.16 -6.50
CA ALA A 183 -20.98 3.70 -6.81
C ALA A 183 -21.50 3.28 -8.19
N THR A 184 -20.62 2.87 -9.10
CA THR A 184 -20.95 2.48 -10.48
C THR A 184 -21.00 0.97 -10.68
N ALA A 185 -20.68 0.18 -9.65
CA ALA A 185 -20.81 -1.26 -9.71
C ALA A 185 -22.29 -1.63 -9.82
N ALA A 186 -22.77 -1.82 -11.06
CA ALA A 186 -23.96 -2.62 -11.30
C ALA A 186 -23.78 -3.94 -10.54
N HIS A 187 -24.77 -4.32 -9.72
CA HIS A 187 -24.74 -5.60 -9.02
C HIS A 187 -24.74 -6.71 -10.10
N GLY A 188 -23.55 -7.22 -10.44
CA GLY A 188 -23.35 -8.22 -11.48
C GLY A 188 -22.82 -7.66 -12.80
N GLY A 189 -21.51 -7.67 -12.99
CA GLY A 189 -20.85 -7.47 -14.28
C GLY A 189 -19.71 -8.45 -14.44
N ARG A 190 -19.96 -9.59 -15.11
CA ARG A 190 -18.93 -10.54 -15.55
C ARG A 190 -17.94 -9.79 -16.44
N TRP A 191 -16.66 -9.80 -16.08
CA TRP A 191 -15.60 -9.47 -17.01
C TRP A 191 -15.65 -10.43 -18.21
N PRO A 192 -15.42 -9.95 -19.45
CA PRO A 192 -15.36 -10.84 -20.61
C PRO A 192 -14.22 -11.83 -20.41
N ARG A 193 -14.55 -13.11 -20.55
CA ARG A 193 -13.60 -14.23 -20.47
C ARG A 193 -12.38 -13.92 -21.34
N ARG A 194 -11.19 -13.84 -20.73
CA ARG A 194 -9.94 -13.91 -21.49
C ARG A 194 -9.97 -15.20 -22.31
N SER A 195 -9.63 -15.06 -23.59
CA SER A 195 -9.37 -16.12 -24.56
C SER A 195 -8.55 -17.26 -23.93
N PRO A 196 -8.77 -18.51 -24.35
CA PRO A 196 -8.18 -19.67 -23.70
C PRO A 196 -6.66 -19.54 -23.59
N ALA A 197 -6.18 -19.89 -22.41
CA ALA A 197 -4.79 -19.86 -21.99
C ALA A 197 -3.85 -20.42 -23.07
N PHE A 198 -2.70 -19.76 -23.23
CA PHE A 198 -1.51 -20.37 -23.81
C PHE A 198 -1.32 -21.76 -23.18
N PRO A 199 -1.28 -22.85 -23.97
CA PRO A 199 -1.12 -24.18 -23.40
C PRO A 199 0.23 -24.31 -22.71
N ALA A 200 0.18 -24.69 -21.43
CA ALA A 200 1.31 -24.95 -20.55
C ALA A 200 2.05 -26.26 -20.88
N ARG A 201 2.55 -26.39 -22.12
CA ARG A 201 3.53 -27.40 -22.52
C ARG A 201 4.60 -26.78 -23.41
N TRP A 202 5.41 -25.90 -22.85
CA TRP A 202 6.79 -25.75 -23.33
C TRP A 202 7.65 -26.77 -22.60
N ALA A 203 7.50 -28.03 -23.00
CA ALA A 203 8.52 -29.03 -22.77
C ALA A 203 9.70 -28.68 -23.69
N TRP A 204 10.81 -28.23 -23.12
CA TRP A 204 12.10 -28.19 -23.83
C TRP A 204 12.57 -29.63 -24.04
N SER A 205 12.01 -30.32 -25.02
CA SER A 205 12.49 -31.67 -25.37
C SER A 205 12.45 -32.02 -26.85
N ARG A 206 12.10 -31.10 -27.76
CA ARG A 206 12.37 -31.28 -29.20
C ARG A 206 12.62 -29.93 -29.89
N ALA A 207 13.89 -29.55 -30.02
CA ALA A 207 14.29 -28.65 -31.09
C ALA A 207 14.29 -29.46 -32.41
N PRO A 208 13.65 -29.01 -33.49
CA PRO A 208 13.85 -29.62 -34.80
C PRO A 208 15.31 -29.39 -35.25
N PRO A 209 15.97 -30.38 -35.88
CA PRO A 209 17.31 -30.17 -36.42
C PRO A 209 17.22 -29.14 -37.54
N GLY A 210 17.94 -28.01 -37.39
CA GLY A 210 18.08 -26.99 -38.44
C GLY A 210 17.74 -25.55 -38.04
N TRP A 211 17.25 -25.28 -36.83
CA TRP A 211 16.99 -23.90 -36.38
C TRP A 211 18.24 -23.27 -35.73
N CYS A 212 19.03 -22.56 -36.54
CA CYS A 212 20.15 -21.74 -36.10
C CYS A 212 19.81 -20.25 -36.35
N PRO A 213 19.49 -19.46 -35.30
CA PRO A 213 19.20 -18.04 -35.47
C PRO A 213 20.47 -17.25 -35.88
N GLN A 214 20.37 -16.53 -37.00
CA GLN A 214 21.43 -15.75 -37.65
C GLN A 214 22.11 -14.66 -36.79
N TRP A 215 21.61 -14.34 -35.60
CA TRP A 215 22.19 -13.29 -34.74
C TRP A 215 23.48 -13.72 -34.02
N MET A 216 23.81 -15.02 -34.02
CA MET A 216 25.06 -15.56 -33.45
C MET A 216 26.31 -15.39 -34.34
N ARG A 217 26.19 -14.83 -35.56
CA ARG A 217 27.32 -14.65 -36.50
C ARG A 217 27.97 -13.26 -36.50
N ARG A 218 27.54 -12.32 -35.67
CA ARG A 218 28.07 -10.92 -35.68
C ARG A 218 28.64 -10.42 -34.35
N ARG A 219 29.44 -11.24 -33.64
CA ARG A 219 30.33 -10.72 -32.57
C ARG A 219 31.74 -11.34 -32.56
N ARG A 220 32.25 -11.71 -33.73
CA ARG A 220 33.71 -11.67 -34.02
C ARG A 220 33.97 -10.45 -34.89
N CYS A 221 34.12 -9.28 -34.27
CA CYS A 221 34.80 -8.10 -34.79
C CYS A 221 34.51 -6.91 -33.86
N ARG A 222 35.27 -6.83 -32.77
CA ARG A 222 35.75 -5.58 -32.12
C ARG A 222 36.55 -5.98 -30.87
N ARG A 223 37.67 -6.68 -31.09
CA ARG A 223 38.88 -6.49 -30.29
C ARG A 223 39.75 -5.51 -31.08
N ALA A 224 40.38 -4.58 -30.37
CA ALA A 224 41.52 -3.75 -30.77
C ALA A 224 41.27 -2.57 -31.74
N ARG A 225 41.45 -1.35 -31.19
CA ARG A 225 42.25 -0.19 -31.68
C ARG A 225 42.11 0.90 -30.60
N SER A 226 43.09 1.07 -29.69
CA SER A 226 44.26 1.99 -29.77
C SER A 226 43.80 3.46 -29.86
N TRP A 227 44.09 4.38 -28.94
CA TRP A 227 45.30 4.65 -28.14
C TRP A 227 44.94 5.19 -26.76
#